data_AF-A0AAW0QYC0-F1
#
_entry.id   AF-A0AAW0QYC0-F1
#
_cell.length_a   1.000
_cell.length_b   1.000
_cell.length_c   1.000
_cell.angle_alpha   90.00
_cell.angle_beta   90.00
_cell.angle_gamma   90.00
#
_symmetry.space_group_name_H-M   'P 1'
#
loop_
_entity.id
_entity.type
_entity.pdbx_description
1 polymer ?
#
loop_
_entity_poly.entity_id
_entity_poly.type
_entity_poly.pdbx_seq_one_letter_code
_entity_poly.pdbx_strand_id
1 'polypeptide(L)'
;MESRRWSHLPAERIRFGLAVFFSWRFVNTPYQAKNLPRLDETLKTSRSRFLSQTALTVVGCYLLLDIMSSSSDPNVSARFYTPDKVGVFSRLPELTTEELLMRFFAAAGSCAGLIAFQRGVYSLAAFACVVTRLSNPGDWPPFNGPLRQTYTLRSFWSTFWHQINTHRLSSLASFLVHHLQRLQRGTQLVRYLRIWLIFLFSGVQHVAIDLASGIPLQHSGAMRFFWIQPLGLMMEDLVSSLYNARSHGVARPMKRWQRCLCWVWVGLWMSWTAPAYLYPIMTLETSESGGVVPVSFIGYVRRLFD
;
A
#
# COMPACT_ATOMS: atom_id res chain seq x y z
N MET A 1 -6.14 21.89 -24.52
CA MET A 1 -5.19 20.86 -24.08
C MET A 1 -4.00 20.94 -25.04
N GLU A 2 -3.08 21.88 -24.77
CA GLU A 2 -1.94 22.12 -25.66
C GLU A 2 -1.01 20.90 -25.63
N SER A 3 -0.82 20.29 -26.79
CA SER A 3 0.27 19.35 -26.99
C SER A 3 1.57 20.12 -26.77
N ARG A 4 2.38 19.72 -25.78
CA ARG A 4 3.74 20.25 -25.63
C ARG A 4 4.45 20.04 -26.96
N ARG A 5 4.75 21.13 -27.69
CA ARG A 5 5.68 21.10 -28.81
C ARG A 5 7.00 20.55 -28.27
N TRP A 6 7.40 19.39 -28.79
CA TRP A 6 8.65 18.75 -28.41
C TRP A 6 9.80 19.62 -28.89
N SER A 7 10.54 20.23 -27.98
CA SER A 7 11.77 20.92 -28.34
C SER A 7 12.82 19.89 -28.81
N HIS A 8 13.69 20.31 -29.71
CA HIS A 8 14.78 19.48 -30.22
C HIS A 8 16.02 19.48 -29.31
N LEU A 9 15.94 20.04 -28.10
CA LEU A 9 17.11 20.26 -27.25
C LEU A 9 17.49 18.99 -26.46
N PRO A 10 18.77 18.56 -26.48
CA PRO A 10 19.23 17.36 -25.75
C PRO A 10 18.91 17.37 -24.26
N ALA A 11 19.00 18.54 -23.61
CA ALA A 11 18.70 18.71 -22.18
C ALA A 11 17.23 18.36 -21.84
N GLU A 12 16.28 18.72 -22.71
CA GLU A 12 14.88 18.39 -22.49
C GLU A 12 14.60 16.90 -22.68
N ARG A 13 15.33 16.23 -23.59
CA ARG A 13 15.26 14.77 -23.77
C ARG A 13 15.82 14.03 -22.56
N ILE A 14 16.95 14.47 -22.01
CA ILE A 14 17.53 13.89 -20.79
C ILE A 14 16.57 14.10 -19.61
N ARG A 15 16.05 15.32 -19.44
CA ARG A 15 15.06 15.62 -18.40
C ARG A 15 13.82 14.73 -18.52
N PHE A 16 13.33 14.53 -19.75
CA PHE A 16 12.21 13.62 -20.02
C PHE A 16 12.56 12.17 -19.68
N GLY A 17 13.72 11.68 -20.12
CA GLY A 17 14.18 10.32 -19.82
C GLY A 17 14.26 10.06 -18.32
N LEU A 18 14.85 10.98 -17.57
CA LEU A 18 14.90 10.93 -16.11
C LEU A 18 13.50 10.99 -15.50
N ALA A 19 12.63 11.90 -15.97
CA ALA A 19 11.27 12.00 -15.48
C ALA A 19 10.49 10.70 -15.69
N VAL A 20 10.60 10.06 -16.85
CA VAL A 20 9.94 8.76 -17.13
C VAL A 20 10.52 7.64 -16.28
N PHE A 21 11.85 7.57 -16.16
CA PHE A 21 12.53 6.53 -15.38
C PHE A 21 12.14 6.56 -13.90
N PHE A 22 12.05 7.76 -13.32
CA PHE A 22 11.66 7.95 -11.92
C PHE A 22 10.14 8.10 -11.70
N SER A 23 9.35 8.29 -12.76
CA SER A 23 7.88 8.40 -12.67
C SER A 23 7.20 7.04 -12.83
N TRP A 24 7.20 6.24 -11.77
CA TRP A 24 6.55 4.92 -11.78
C TRP A 24 5.02 4.98 -11.86
N ARG A 25 4.43 6.17 -11.63
CA ARG A 25 2.98 6.42 -11.72
C ARG A 25 2.56 7.15 -13.00
N PHE A 26 3.53 7.46 -13.87
CA PHE A 26 3.31 8.11 -15.18
C PHE A 26 2.45 9.39 -15.08
N VAL A 27 2.66 10.18 -14.02
CA VAL A 27 1.87 11.37 -13.71
C VAL A 27 1.92 12.37 -14.87
N ASN A 28 0.78 12.96 -15.22
CA ASN A 28 0.65 13.94 -16.31
C ASN A 28 1.00 13.37 -17.71
N THR A 29 0.88 12.06 -17.92
CA THR A 29 1.08 11.40 -19.23
C THR A 29 -0.15 10.57 -19.65
N PRO A 30 -0.26 10.15 -20.93
CA PRO A 30 -1.33 9.25 -21.38
C PRO A 30 -1.34 7.88 -20.68
N TYR A 31 -0.22 7.47 -20.06
CA TYR A 31 -0.07 6.19 -19.36
C TYR A 31 -0.26 6.31 -17.85
N GLN A 32 -0.79 7.45 -17.38
CA GLN A 32 -1.01 7.73 -15.97
C GLN A 32 -1.80 6.60 -15.28
N ALA A 33 -1.36 6.22 -14.08
CA ALA A 33 -2.08 5.24 -13.27
C ALA A 33 -3.55 5.68 -13.06
N LYS A 34 -4.48 4.76 -13.31
CA LYS A 34 -5.91 5.05 -13.47
C LYS A 34 -6.55 5.75 -12.27
N ASN A 35 -6.18 5.32 -11.06
CA ASN A 35 -6.83 5.73 -9.81
C ASN A 35 -5.94 6.65 -8.98
N LEU A 36 -5.17 7.53 -9.62
CA LEU A 36 -4.35 8.48 -8.88
C LEU A 36 -5.21 9.45 -8.07
N PRO A 37 -4.86 9.69 -6.79
CA PRO A 37 -5.50 10.73 -5.99
C PRO A 37 -5.30 12.09 -6.64
N ARG A 38 -6.34 12.92 -6.64
CA ARG A 38 -6.24 14.29 -7.12
C ARG A 38 -5.53 15.15 -6.07
N LEU A 39 -4.48 15.84 -6.49
CA LEU A 39 -3.88 16.91 -5.69
C LEU A 39 -4.83 18.10 -5.66
N ASP A 40 -4.95 18.74 -4.49
CA ASP A 40 -5.72 19.97 -4.31
C ASP A 40 -5.18 21.10 -5.23
N GLU A 41 -6.08 21.83 -5.89
CA GLU A 41 -5.72 22.90 -6.82
C GLU A 41 -4.94 24.04 -6.14
N THR A 42 -5.19 24.30 -4.86
CA THR A 42 -4.45 25.30 -4.10
C THR A 42 -2.99 24.90 -3.87
N LEU A 43 -2.71 23.59 -3.75
CA LEU A 43 -1.35 23.05 -3.61
C LEU A 43 -0.65 22.95 -4.95
N LYS A 44 -1.38 22.67 -6.03
CA LYS A 44 -0.84 22.71 -7.39
C LYS A 44 -0.33 24.09 -7.76
N THR A 45 -1.06 25.14 -7.37
CA THR A 45 -0.78 26.53 -7.74
C THR A 45 0.19 27.23 -6.78
N SER A 46 0.17 26.90 -5.48
CA SER A 46 1.03 27.54 -4.48
C SER A 46 2.19 26.64 -4.03
N ARG A 47 3.40 26.93 -4.54
CA ARG A 47 4.64 26.23 -4.16
C ARG A 47 4.92 26.30 -2.65
N SER A 48 4.70 27.45 -2.02
CA SER A 48 4.93 27.61 -0.58
C SER A 48 4.02 26.69 0.24
N ARG A 49 2.71 26.67 -0.07
CA ARG A 49 1.75 25.78 0.61
C ARG A 49 2.09 24.32 0.39
N PHE A 50 2.44 23.94 -0.84
CA PHE A 50 2.87 22.58 -1.14
C PHE A 50 4.09 22.19 -0.29
N LEU A 51 5.12 23.02 -0.24
CA LEU A 51 6.34 22.74 0.53
C LEU A 51 6.04 22.64 2.03
N SER A 52 5.25 23.54 2.60
CA SER A 52 4.84 23.48 4.00
C SER A 52 4.08 22.20 4.33
N GLN A 53 3.08 21.82 3.52
CA GLN A 53 2.31 20.60 3.75
C GLN A 53 3.14 19.33 3.55
N THR A 54 4.07 19.35 2.60
CA THR A 54 4.98 18.23 2.35
C THR A 54 5.96 18.07 3.50
N ALA A 55 6.52 19.17 4.02
CA ALA A 55 7.36 19.14 5.21
C ALA A 55 6.60 18.61 6.44
N LEU A 56 5.38 19.08 6.69
CA LEU A 56 4.52 18.55 7.76
C LEU A 56 4.24 17.06 7.58
N THR A 57 4.05 16.60 6.34
CA THR A 57 3.86 15.17 6.05
C THR A 57 5.13 14.38 6.37
N VAL A 58 6.32 14.86 5.98
CA VAL A 58 7.60 14.21 6.30
C VAL A 58 7.78 14.10 7.80
N VAL A 59 7.58 15.19 8.55
CA VAL A 59 7.70 15.21 10.02
C VAL A 59 6.69 14.26 10.64
N GLY A 60 5.42 14.29 10.23
CA GLY A 60 4.39 13.40 10.77
C GLY A 60 4.66 11.92 10.48
N CYS A 61 5.12 11.59 9.28
CA CYS A 61 5.54 10.23 8.93
C CYS A 61 6.74 9.77 9.76
N TYR A 62 7.74 10.63 9.94
CA TYR A 62 8.92 10.32 10.75
C TYR A 62 8.56 10.09 12.21
N LEU A 63 7.78 10.99 12.82
CA LEU A 63 7.34 10.86 14.20
C LEU A 63 6.51 9.59 14.41
N LEU A 64 5.62 9.24 13.48
CA LEU A 64 4.85 8.00 13.58
C LEU A 64 5.77 6.76 13.59
N LEU A 65 6.78 6.71 12.71
CA LEU A 65 7.76 5.63 12.70
C LEU A 65 8.59 5.59 13.99
N ASP A 66 8.98 6.75 14.52
CA ASP A 66 9.71 6.86 15.77
C ASP A 66 8.86 6.41 16.98
N ILE A 67 7.58 6.78 17.04
CA ILE A 67 6.62 6.28 18.05
C ILE A 67 6.54 4.75 17.99
N MET A 68 6.36 4.20 16.79
CA MET A 68 6.21 2.76 16.59
C MET A 68 7.47 2.01 16.98
N SER A 69 8.63 2.47 16.52
CA SER A 69 9.93 1.87 16.83
C SER A 69 10.23 1.95 18.33
N SER A 70 9.94 3.09 18.97
CA SER A 70 10.20 3.29 20.40
C SER A 70 9.22 2.52 21.29
N SER A 71 8.05 2.16 20.78
CA SER A 71 7.00 1.42 21.51
C SER A 71 6.99 -0.07 21.20
N SER A 72 7.94 -0.56 20.41
CA SER A 72 8.10 -1.99 20.16
C SER A 72 8.63 -2.66 21.44
N ASP A 73 7.86 -3.60 21.98
CA ASP A 73 8.27 -4.42 23.13
C ASP A 73 8.67 -5.82 22.65
N PRO A 74 9.95 -6.22 22.82
CA PRO A 74 10.41 -7.55 22.43
C PRO A 74 9.63 -8.69 23.09
N ASN A 75 9.14 -8.53 24.32
CA ASN A 75 8.37 -9.56 25.01
C ASN A 75 7.00 -9.77 24.37
N VAL A 76 6.36 -8.67 23.95
CA VAL A 76 5.09 -8.73 23.22
C VAL A 76 5.30 -9.40 21.87
N SER A 77 6.37 -9.03 21.16
CA SER A 77 6.72 -9.63 19.87
C SER A 77 6.95 -11.14 19.98
N ALA A 78 7.77 -11.56 20.94
CA ALA A 78 8.05 -12.98 21.22
C ALA A 78 6.81 -13.78 21.67
N ARG A 79 5.82 -13.12 22.30
CA ARG A 79 4.59 -13.79 22.78
C ARG A 79 3.50 -13.89 21.69
N PHE A 80 3.39 -12.93 20.79
CA PHE A 80 2.24 -12.80 19.89
C PHE A 80 2.56 -12.88 18.40
N TYR A 81 3.79 -12.55 17.98
CA TYR A 81 4.16 -12.38 16.57
C TYR A 81 5.06 -13.52 16.08
N THR A 82 4.78 -14.73 16.53
CA THR A 82 5.56 -15.92 16.21
C THR A 82 4.95 -16.72 15.04
N PRO A 83 5.76 -17.50 14.29
CA PRO A 83 5.28 -18.26 13.14
C PRO A 83 4.14 -19.25 13.43
N ASP A 84 4.12 -19.87 14.62
CA ASP A 84 3.06 -20.77 15.09
C ASP A 84 1.70 -20.05 15.23
N LYS A 85 1.72 -18.73 15.48
CA LYS A 85 0.52 -17.89 15.62
C LYS A 85 -0.07 -17.40 14.30
N VAL A 86 0.55 -17.72 13.17
CA VAL A 86 0.05 -17.31 11.85
C VAL A 86 -1.29 -17.99 11.52
N GLY A 87 -1.46 -19.27 11.85
CA GLY A 87 -2.65 -20.06 11.53
C GLY A 87 -3.84 -19.79 12.47
N VAL A 88 -4.95 -19.28 11.94
CA VAL A 88 -6.21 -19.08 12.71
C VAL A 88 -7.04 -20.37 12.72
N PHE A 89 -7.43 -20.85 11.53
CA PHE A 89 -8.34 -22.00 11.41
C PHE A 89 -7.74 -23.34 11.84
N SER A 90 -6.41 -23.46 11.82
CA SER A 90 -5.71 -24.65 12.31
C SER A 90 -5.59 -24.70 13.84
N ARG A 91 -5.89 -23.60 14.54
CA ARG A 91 -5.66 -23.43 15.99
C ARG A 91 -6.90 -22.92 16.73
N LEU A 92 -8.10 -23.11 16.18
CA LEU A 92 -9.35 -22.60 16.77
C LEU A 92 -9.51 -22.86 18.27
N PRO A 93 -9.16 -24.04 18.82
CA PRO A 93 -9.28 -24.30 20.27
C PRO A 93 -8.29 -23.49 21.13
N GLU A 94 -7.18 -23.03 20.56
CA GLU A 94 -6.10 -22.33 21.25
C GLU A 94 -6.22 -20.80 21.13
N LEU A 95 -7.17 -20.30 20.31
CA LEU A 95 -7.31 -18.87 20.07
C LEU A 95 -7.88 -18.16 21.29
N THR A 96 -7.14 -17.16 21.75
CA THR A 96 -7.58 -16.25 22.81
C THR A 96 -8.06 -14.92 22.22
N THR A 97 -8.95 -14.23 22.93
CA THR A 97 -9.37 -12.86 22.54
C THR A 97 -8.18 -11.90 22.50
N GLU A 98 -7.23 -12.05 23.44
CA GLU A 98 -5.98 -11.29 23.47
C GLU A 98 -5.19 -11.48 22.17
N GLU A 99 -4.99 -12.73 21.72
CA GLU A 99 -4.28 -13.02 20.46
C GLU A 99 -4.99 -12.39 19.24
N LEU A 100 -6.32 -12.45 19.18
CA LEU A 100 -7.09 -11.85 18.09
C LEU A 100 -6.97 -10.32 18.07
N LEU A 101 -6.98 -9.67 19.24
CA LEU A 101 -6.77 -8.22 19.35
C LEU A 101 -5.35 -7.84 18.94
N MET A 102 -4.34 -8.54 19.46
CA MET A 102 -2.94 -8.31 19.13
C MET A 102 -2.68 -8.48 17.63
N ARG A 103 -3.31 -9.48 17.01
CA ARG A 103 -3.24 -9.72 15.56
C ARG A 103 -3.84 -8.56 14.76
N PHE A 104 -5.01 -8.06 15.16
CA PHE A 104 -5.67 -6.93 14.50
C PHE A 104 -4.81 -5.66 14.60
N PHE A 105 -4.33 -5.33 15.81
CA PHE A 105 -3.52 -4.14 16.02
C PHE A 105 -2.14 -4.24 15.37
N ALA A 106 -1.54 -5.43 15.31
CA ALA A 106 -0.31 -5.66 14.54
C ALA A 106 -0.54 -5.37 13.06
N ALA A 107 -1.59 -5.95 12.45
CA ALA A 107 -1.89 -5.71 11.04
C ALA A 107 -2.18 -4.23 10.75
N ALA A 108 -2.96 -3.56 11.60
CA ALA A 108 -3.26 -2.14 11.47
C ALA A 108 -2.02 -1.26 11.67
N GLY A 109 -1.21 -1.57 12.70
CA GLY A 109 0.03 -0.88 13.04
C GLY A 109 1.05 -0.99 11.92
N SER A 110 1.38 -2.19 11.46
CA SER A 110 2.31 -2.40 10.34
C SER A 110 1.81 -1.73 9.05
N CYS A 111 0.50 -1.77 8.77
CA CYS A 111 -0.07 -1.04 7.65
C CYS A 111 0.19 0.47 7.77
N ALA A 112 -0.03 1.05 8.94
CA ALA A 112 0.27 2.45 9.22
C ALA A 112 1.78 2.77 9.09
N GLY A 113 2.64 1.89 9.61
CA GLY A 113 4.10 2.01 9.49
C GLY A 113 4.59 1.98 8.04
N LEU A 114 4.11 1.01 7.24
CA LEU A 114 4.43 0.93 5.82
C LEU A 114 3.96 2.18 5.06
N ILE A 115 2.75 2.67 5.35
CA ILE A 115 2.26 3.92 4.76
C ILE A 115 3.15 5.09 5.17
N ALA A 116 3.52 5.20 6.45
CA ALA A 116 4.37 6.27 6.95
C ALA A 116 5.73 6.28 6.27
N PHE A 117 6.37 5.11 6.16
CA PHE A 117 7.64 4.96 5.47
C PHE A 117 7.55 5.35 3.99
N GLN A 118 6.65 4.72 3.24
CA GLN A 118 6.55 4.96 1.80
C GLN A 118 6.13 6.39 1.48
N ARG A 119 5.14 6.94 2.21
CA ARG A 119 4.68 8.31 2.05
C ARG A 119 5.75 9.31 2.50
N GLY A 120 6.49 9.02 3.56
CA GLY A 120 7.58 9.85 4.08
C GLY A 120 8.69 9.99 3.04
N VAL A 121 9.22 8.87 2.53
CA VAL A 121 10.26 8.85 1.48
C VAL A 121 9.77 9.57 0.22
N TYR A 122 8.54 9.28 -0.22
CA TYR A 122 7.94 9.97 -1.37
C TYR A 122 7.84 11.49 -1.17
N SER A 123 7.42 11.92 0.02
CA SER A 123 7.26 13.34 0.35
C SER A 123 8.61 14.04 0.48
N LEU A 124 9.63 13.35 1.00
CA LEU A 124 11.00 13.88 1.07
C LEU A 124 11.56 14.13 -0.34
N ALA A 125 11.41 13.17 -1.25
CA ALA A 125 11.79 13.34 -2.66
C ALA A 125 11.01 14.49 -3.32
N ALA A 126 9.70 14.56 -3.07
CA ALA A 126 8.85 15.65 -3.58
C ALA A 126 9.33 17.02 -3.10
N PHE A 127 9.62 17.14 -1.81
CA PHE A 127 10.13 18.36 -1.21
C PHE A 127 11.47 18.77 -1.84
N ALA A 128 12.42 17.83 -1.93
CA ALA A 128 13.74 18.06 -2.52
C ALA A 128 13.65 18.52 -3.98
N CYS A 129 12.82 17.88 -4.80
CA CYS A 129 12.67 18.27 -6.20
C CYS A 129 11.93 19.60 -6.40
N VAL A 130 10.90 19.89 -5.59
CA VAL A 130 10.14 21.15 -5.71
C VAL A 130 10.92 22.32 -5.11
N VAL A 131 11.71 22.11 -4.05
CA VAL A 131 12.56 23.17 -3.49
C VAL A 131 13.65 23.57 -4.47
N THR A 132 14.29 22.60 -5.14
CA THR A 132 15.31 22.80 -6.17
C THR A 132 14.76 23.18 -7.55
N ARG A 133 13.43 23.26 -7.70
CA ARG A 133 12.72 23.58 -8.96
C ARG A 133 12.95 22.57 -10.11
N LEU A 134 13.33 21.33 -9.78
CA LEU A 134 13.45 20.24 -10.77
C LEU A 134 12.07 19.78 -11.28
N SER A 135 11.05 19.88 -10.43
CA SER A 135 9.65 19.55 -10.76
C SER A 135 8.66 20.51 -10.08
N ASN A 136 7.41 20.45 -10.51
CA ASN A 136 6.33 21.29 -10.00
C ASN A 136 5.47 20.53 -8.98
N PRO A 137 4.74 21.22 -8.08
CA PRO A 137 3.79 20.58 -7.18
C PRO A 137 2.82 19.60 -7.86
N GLY A 138 2.32 19.95 -9.05
CA GLY A 138 1.41 19.11 -9.84
C GLY A 138 2.00 17.80 -10.35
N ASP A 139 3.32 17.61 -10.29
CA ASP A 139 3.98 16.35 -10.63
C ASP A 139 3.96 15.34 -9.47
N TRP A 140 3.54 15.79 -8.27
CA TRP A 140 3.55 15.00 -7.04
C TRP A 140 2.15 14.79 -6.43
N PRO A 141 1.25 14.03 -7.09
CA PRO A 141 -0.05 13.72 -6.52
C PRO A 141 0.11 12.88 -5.24
N PRO A 142 -0.88 12.93 -4.31
CA PRO A 142 -0.81 12.21 -3.04
C PRO A 142 -0.41 10.74 -3.24
N PHE A 143 0.43 10.24 -2.34
CA PHE A 143 1.00 8.90 -2.47
C PHE A 143 -0.05 7.81 -2.29
N ASN A 144 -0.88 7.96 -1.26
CA ASN A 144 -2.03 7.12 -0.96
C ASN A 144 -3.34 7.85 -1.29
N GLY A 145 -4.38 7.09 -1.58
CA GLY A 145 -5.74 7.61 -1.68
C GLY A 145 -6.35 8.00 -0.33
N PRO A 146 -7.60 8.45 -0.32
CA PRO A 146 -8.26 8.88 0.90
C PRO A 146 -8.71 7.68 1.74
N LEU A 147 -8.43 7.71 3.05
CA LEU A 147 -8.80 6.63 4.00
C LEU A 147 -10.28 6.26 3.94
N ARG A 148 -11.19 7.23 3.72
CA ARG A 148 -12.63 6.95 3.60
C ARG A 148 -13.01 5.99 2.46
N GLN A 149 -12.08 5.67 1.56
CA GLN A 149 -12.24 4.73 0.46
C GLN A 149 -11.54 3.38 0.71
N THR A 150 -11.27 2.99 1.94
CA THR A 150 -10.73 1.65 2.25
C THR A 150 -11.78 0.70 2.83
N TYR A 151 -13.06 0.97 2.56
CA TYR A 151 -14.15 0.13 3.04
C TYR A 151 -14.33 -1.15 2.22
N THR A 152 -13.64 -1.34 1.10
CA THR A 152 -13.57 -2.65 0.40
C THR A 152 -12.12 -2.97 0.05
N LEU A 153 -11.76 -4.25 -0.03
CA LEU A 153 -10.46 -4.72 -0.51
C LEU A 153 -10.18 -4.19 -1.91
N ARG A 154 -11.18 -4.16 -2.79
CA ARG A 154 -11.03 -3.57 -4.12
C ARG A 154 -10.61 -2.10 -4.06
N SER A 155 -11.26 -1.29 -3.24
CA SER A 155 -10.94 0.15 -3.11
C SER A 155 -9.64 0.38 -2.33
N PHE A 156 -9.36 -0.45 -1.33
CA PHE A 156 -8.09 -0.50 -0.61
C PHE A 156 -6.92 -0.68 -1.59
N TRP A 157 -6.90 -1.76 -2.37
CA TRP A 157 -5.78 -2.06 -3.27
C TRP A 157 -5.70 -1.13 -4.50
N SER A 158 -6.84 -0.80 -5.09
CA SER A 158 -6.86 -0.07 -6.38
C SER A 158 -6.86 1.44 -6.24
N THR A 159 -7.17 2.00 -5.07
CA THR A 159 -7.34 3.45 -4.90
C THR A 159 -6.56 4.00 -3.72
N PHE A 160 -6.62 3.35 -2.57
CA PHE A 160 -5.92 3.82 -1.37
C PHE A 160 -4.45 3.43 -1.32
N TRP A 161 -4.14 2.15 -1.48
CA TRP A 161 -2.79 1.62 -1.45
C TRP A 161 -1.95 2.24 -2.56
N HIS A 162 -0.64 2.36 -2.34
CA HIS A 162 0.23 3.09 -3.25
C HIS A 162 0.13 2.56 -4.69
N GLN A 163 -0.12 3.45 -5.66
CA GLN A 163 -0.32 3.06 -7.07
C GLN A 163 1.00 2.90 -7.85
N ILE A 164 2.12 2.77 -7.14
CA ILE A 164 3.47 2.81 -7.71
C ILE A 164 3.79 1.58 -8.59
N ASN A 165 3.16 0.44 -8.29
CA ASN A 165 3.38 -0.82 -9.00
C ASN A 165 2.24 -1.15 -9.97
N THR A 166 1.11 -0.44 -9.87
CA THR A 166 -0.12 -0.76 -10.59
C THR A 166 0.11 -0.86 -12.10
N HIS A 167 0.80 0.11 -12.70
CA HIS A 167 1.06 0.09 -14.15
C HIS A 167 1.95 -1.09 -14.55
N ARG A 168 3.08 -1.31 -13.86
CA ARG A 168 4.03 -2.39 -14.17
C ARG A 168 3.39 -3.77 -14.10
N LEU A 169 2.72 -4.06 -12.97
CA LEU A 169 2.08 -5.35 -12.74
C LEU A 169 0.90 -5.56 -13.69
N SER A 170 0.10 -4.51 -13.94
CA SER A 170 -1.03 -4.59 -14.87
C SER A 170 -0.57 -4.83 -16.31
N SER A 171 0.51 -4.19 -16.75
CA SER A 171 1.07 -4.37 -18.09
C SER A 171 1.61 -5.79 -18.27
N LEU A 172 2.34 -6.32 -17.28
CA LEU A 172 2.86 -7.69 -17.32
C LEU A 172 1.72 -8.73 -17.35
N ALA A 173 0.71 -8.57 -16.49
CA ALA A 173 -0.46 -9.44 -16.49
C ALA A 173 -1.25 -9.36 -17.81
N SER A 174 -1.37 -8.16 -18.39
CA SER A 174 -2.05 -7.95 -19.67
C SER A 174 -1.27 -8.58 -20.83
N PHE A 175 0.06 -8.50 -20.80
CA PHE A 175 0.93 -9.15 -21.77
C PHE A 175 0.71 -10.67 -21.78
N LEU A 176 0.79 -11.32 -20.61
CA LEU A 176 0.57 -12.77 -20.54
C LEU A 176 -0.83 -13.18 -21.02
N VAL A 177 -1.87 -12.50 -20.55
CA VAL A 177 -3.26 -12.91 -20.82
C VAL A 177 -3.67 -12.65 -22.27
N HIS A 178 -3.32 -11.49 -22.81
CA HIS A 178 -3.82 -11.08 -24.13
C HIS A 178 -2.85 -11.39 -25.27
N HIS A 179 -1.54 -11.30 -25.03
CA HIS A 179 -0.57 -11.51 -26.11
C HIS A 179 -0.10 -12.96 -26.17
N LEU A 180 0.20 -13.60 -25.03
CA LEU A 180 0.63 -15.00 -25.03
C LEU A 180 -0.56 -15.97 -25.12
N GLN A 181 -1.57 -15.77 -24.28
CA GLN A 181 -2.73 -16.68 -24.20
C GLN A 181 -3.87 -16.32 -25.17
N ARG A 182 -3.76 -15.18 -25.88
CA ARG A 182 -4.74 -14.69 -26.87
C ARG A 182 -6.19 -14.60 -26.33
N LEU A 183 -6.36 -14.45 -25.02
CA LEU A 183 -7.69 -14.40 -24.41
C LEU A 183 -8.35 -13.06 -24.67
N GLN A 184 -9.60 -13.10 -25.16
CA GLN A 184 -10.38 -11.90 -25.46
C GLN A 184 -10.79 -11.14 -24.20
N ARG A 185 -10.79 -9.82 -24.28
CA ARG A 185 -11.25 -8.95 -23.18
C ARG A 185 -12.77 -9.08 -23.00
N GLY A 186 -13.25 -8.92 -21.77
CA GLY A 186 -14.67 -8.76 -21.47
C GLY A 186 -15.30 -9.88 -20.63
N THR A 187 -14.64 -11.04 -20.50
CA THR A 187 -15.15 -12.13 -19.65
C THR A 187 -14.71 -11.98 -18.19
N GLN A 188 -15.52 -12.49 -17.25
CA GLN A 188 -15.17 -12.50 -15.82
C GLN A 188 -13.93 -13.37 -15.56
N LEU A 189 -13.77 -14.48 -16.29
CA LEU A 189 -12.59 -15.33 -16.21
C LEU A 189 -11.30 -14.53 -16.49
N VAL A 190 -11.28 -13.79 -17.59
CA VAL A 190 -10.12 -12.97 -17.98
C VAL A 190 -9.86 -11.86 -16.97
N ARG A 191 -10.91 -11.26 -16.41
CA ARG A 191 -10.79 -10.26 -15.35
C ARG A 191 -10.11 -10.84 -14.11
N TYR A 192 -10.57 -11.99 -13.62
CA TYR A 192 -9.98 -12.61 -12.43
C TYR A 192 -8.59 -13.16 -12.69
N LEU A 193 -8.34 -13.80 -13.83
CA LEU A 193 -7.00 -14.27 -14.20
C LEU A 193 -5.97 -13.13 -14.18
N ARG A 194 -6.32 -11.96 -14.72
CA ARG A 194 -5.45 -10.78 -14.66
C ARG A 194 -5.19 -10.33 -13.22
N ILE A 195 -6.22 -10.33 -12.36
CA ILE A 195 -6.08 -9.98 -10.94
C ILE A 195 -5.14 -10.95 -10.23
N TRP A 196 -5.32 -12.26 -10.44
CA TRP A 196 -4.44 -13.30 -9.90
C TRP A 196 -2.99 -13.09 -10.32
N LEU A 197 -2.73 -12.82 -11.61
CA LEU A 197 -1.37 -12.54 -12.09
C LEU A 197 -0.77 -11.27 -11.48
N ILE A 198 -1.55 -10.20 -11.32
CA ILE A 198 -1.08 -8.96 -10.67
C ILE A 198 -0.61 -9.27 -9.24
N PHE A 199 -1.42 -10.01 -8.47
CA PHE A 199 -1.07 -10.39 -7.11
C PHE A 199 0.07 -11.41 -7.03
N LEU A 200 0.18 -12.33 -7.99
CA LEU A 200 1.32 -13.24 -8.14
C LEU A 200 2.63 -12.46 -8.30
N PHE A 201 2.67 -11.54 -9.26
CA PHE A 201 3.86 -10.73 -9.51
C PHE A 201 4.18 -9.81 -8.33
N SER A 202 3.16 -9.28 -7.66
CA SER A 202 3.36 -8.55 -6.39
C SER A 202 4.00 -9.46 -5.34
N GLY A 203 3.51 -10.68 -5.17
CA GLY A 203 4.08 -11.65 -4.22
C GLY A 203 5.54 -11.98 -4.52
N VAL A 204 5.88 -12.28 -5.77
CA VAL A 204 7.25 -12.56 -6.20
C VAL A 204 8.18 -11.36 -5.94
N GLN A 205 7.70 -10.15 -6.22
CA GLN A 205 8.47 -8.93 -5.92
C GLN A 205 8.75 -8.78 -4.43
N HIS A 206 7.78 -9.07 -3.55
CA HIS A 206 7.98 -8.96 -2.11
C HIS A 206 8.87 -10.08 -1.56
N VAL A 207 8.80 -11.31 -2.09
CA VAL A 207 9.79 -12.36 -1.76
C VAL A 207 11.21 -11.89 -2.07
N ALA A 208 11.43 -11.25 -3.23
CA ALA A 208 12.75 -10.73 -3.59
C ALA A 208 13.22 -9.62 -2.62
N ILE A 209 12.31 -8.76 -2.16
CA ILE A 209 12.60 -7.73 -1.15
C ILE A 209 12.95 -8.36 0.20
N ASP A 210 12.18 -9.36 0.64
CA ASP A 210 12.39 -10.06 1.90
C ASP A 210 13.76 -10.76 1.92
N LEU A 211 14.11 -11.45 0.84
CA LEU A 211 15.42 -12.10 0.67
C LEU A 211 16.57 -11.08 0.72
N ALA A 212 16.41 -9.94 0.04
CA ALA A 212 17.40 -8.86 0.06
C ALA A 212 17.51 -8.18 1.43
N SER A 213 16.46 -8.29 2.26
CA SER A 213 16.41 -7.76 3.63
C SER A 213 16.82 -8.80 4.68
N GLY A 214 17.29 -9.98 4.27
CA GLY A 214 17.79 -11.02 5.18
C GLY A 214 16.74 -12.01 5.68
N ILE A 215 15.48 -11.93 5.23
CA ILE A 215 14.43 -12.89 5.59
C ILE A 215 14.53 -14.11 4.66
N PRO A 216 14.75 -15.34 5.18
CA PRO A 216 14.84 -16.54 4.35
C PRO A 216 13.54 -16.84 3.60
N LEU A 217 13.65 -17.48 2.43
CA LEU A 217 12.52 -17.81 1.56
C LEU A 217 11.38 -18.55 2.31
N GLN A 218 11.76 -19.46 3.21
CA GLN A 218 10.82 -20.28 3.98
C GLN A 218 9.99 -19.44 4.96
N HIS A 219 10.50 -18.27 5.37
CA HIS A 219 9.88 -17.40 6.36
C HIS A 219 9.20 -16.18 5.75
N SER A 220 9.48 -15.80 4.50
CA SER A 220 8.89 -14.60 3.86
C SER A 220 7.37 -14.50 4.00
N GLY A 221 6.63 -15.57 3.70
CA GLY A 221 5.16 -15.56 3.73
C GLY A 221 4.47 -14.59 2.77
N ALA A 222 5.23 -13.79 1.99
CA ALA A 222 4.71 -12.82 1.03
C ALA A 222 3.79 -13.49 -0.01
N MET A 223 4.22 -14.61 -0.59
CA MET A 223 3.40 -15.35 -1.55
C MET A 223 2.06 -15.77 -0.96
N ARG A 224 2.04 -16.24 0.30
CA ARG A 224 0.80 -16.63 0.99
C ARG A 224 -0.14 -15.44 1.15
N PHE A 225 0.39 -14.27 1.53
CA PHE A 225 -0.40 -13.06 1.71
C PHE A 225 -0.94 -12.49 0.39
N PHE A 226 -0.12 -12.35 -0.64
CA PHE A 226 -0.56 -11.75 -1.90
C PHE A 226 -1.45 -12.69 -2.71
N TRP A 227 -1.16 -13.99 -2.72
CA TRP A 227 -1.93 -14.97 -3.48
C TRP A 227 -3.36 -15.11 -2.98
N ILE A 228 -3.65 -14.92 -1.68
CA ILE A 228 -5.03 -15.07 -1.18
C ILE A 228 -5.92 -13.85 -1.50
N GLN A 229 -5.35 -12.67 -1.76
CA GLN A 229 -6.11 -11.42 -1.93
C GLN A 229 -7.21 -11.47 -3.02
N PRO A 230 -6.98 -12.05 -4.22
CA PRO A 230 -8.01 -12.16 -5.24
C PRO A 230 -9.29 -12.86 -4.77
N LEU A 231 -9.20 -13.83 -3.85
CA LEU A 231 -10.39 -14.49 -3.29
C LEU A 231 -11.24 -13.51 -2.48
N GLY A 232 -10.62 -12.62 -1.72
CA GLY A 232 -11.31 -11.53 -1.02
C GLY A 232 -12.07 -10.63 -1.99
N LEU A 233 -11.44 -10.26 -3.11
CA LEU A 233 -12.07 -9.45 -4.16
C LEU A 233 -13.25 -10.19 -4.83
N MET A 234 -13.13 -11.50 -5.02
CA MET A 234 -14.21 -12.34 -5.56
C MET A 234 -15.39 -12.45 -4.59
N MET A 235 -15.13 -12.58 -3.28
CA MET A 235 -16.17 -12.56 -2.25
C MET A 235 -16.91 -11.23 -2.21
N GLU A 236 -16.21 -10.10 -2.31
CA GLU A 236 -16.84 -8.78 -2.40
C GLU A 236 -17.74 -8.65 -3.63
N ASP A 237 -17.28 -9.12 -4.78
CA ASP A 237 -18.05 -9.09 -6.03
C ASP A 237 -19.29 -10.00 -5.93
N LEU A 238 -19.19 -11.18 -5.29
CA LEU A 238 -20.31 -12.08 -5.06
C LEU A 238 -21.36 -11.46 -4.14
N VAL A 239 -20.96 -10.93 -2.99
CA VAL A 239 -21.87 -10.26 -2.04
C VAL A 239 -22.55 -9.06 -2.70
N SER A 240 -21.80 -8.27 -3.46
CA SER A 240 -22.34 -7.12 -4.20
C SER A 240 -23.36 -7.56 -5.25
N SER A 241 -23.09 -8.66 -5.97
CA SER A 241 -24.01 -9.23 -6.97
C SER A 241 -25.31 -9.71 -6.32
N LEU A 242 -25.23 -10.46 -5.22
CA LEU A 242 -26.39 -10.96 -4.49
C LEU A 242 -27.24 -9.81 -3.91
N TYR A 243 -26.61 -8.78 -3.37
CA TYR A 243 -27.30 -7.59 -2.85
C TYR A 243 -28.03 -6.82 -3.95
N ASN A 244 -27.41 -6.65 -5.12
CA ASN A 244 -28.01 -5.97 -6.26
C ASN A 244 -29.15 -6.78 -6.90
N ALA A 245 -29.02 -8.10 -6.98
CA ALA A 245 -30.09 -8.99 -7.45
C ALA A 245 -31.35 -8.86 -6.58
N ARG A 246 -31.17 -8.78 -5.26
CA ARG A 246 -32.27 -8.57 -4.30
C ARG A 246 -32.89 -7.17 -4.36
N SER A 247 -32.17 -6.22 -4.95
CA SER A 247 -32.62 -4.82 -5.13
C SER A 247 -33.22 -4.58 -6.53
N HIS A 248 -33.49 -5.63 -7.30
CA HIS A 248 -33.95 -5.56 -8.71
C HIS A 248 -33.06 -4.68 -9.59
N GLY A 249 -31.75 -4.66 -9.33
CA GLY A 249 -30.80 -3.84 -10.09
C GLY A 249 -30.88 -2.33 -9.82
N VAL A 250 -31.72 -1.86 -8.90
CA VAL A 250 -31.80 -0.45 -8.54
C VAL A 250 -30.59 -0.09 -7.68
N ALA A 251 -29.67 0.70 -8.25
CA ALA A 251 -28.51 1.21 -7.55
C ALA A 251 -28.94 2.15 -6.40
N ARG A 252 -28.85 1.67 -5.16
CA ARG A 252 -29.11 2.48 -3.96
C ARG A 252 -27.80 3.00 -3.38
N PRO A 253 -27.73 4.27 -2.96
CA PRO A 253 -26.55 4.78 -2.28
C PRO A 253 -26.30 3.97 -1.00
N MET A 254 -25.05 3.59 -0.78
CA MET A 254 -24.68 2.76 0.37
C MET A 254 -24.87 3.53 1.68
N LYS A 255 -25.66 2.98 2.60
CA LYS A 255 -25.93 3.57 3.91
C LYS A 255 -24.65 3.56 4.78
N ARG A 256 -24.58 4.45 5.76
CA ARG A 256 -23.41 4.56 6.67
C ARG A 256 -23.08 3.25 7.38
N TRP A 257 -24.08 2.54 7.91
CA TRP A 257 -23.87 1.25 8.57
C TRP A 257 -23.34 0.17 7.63
N GLN A 258 -23.78 0.13 6.37
CA GLN A 258 -23.26 -0.79 5.35
C GLN A 258 -21.78 -0.52 5.11
N ARG A 259 -21.40 0.76 5.02
CA ARG A 259 -19.99 1.16 4.92
C ARG A 259 -19.19 0.68 6.13
N CYS A 260 -19.71 0.82 7.35
CA CYS A 260 -19.05 0.31 8.55
C CYS A 260 -18.86 -1.21 8.50
N LEU A 261 -19.84 -1.98 8.03
CA LEU A 261 -19.68 -3.43 7.87
C LEU A 261 -18.59 -3.78 6.86
N CYS A 262 -18.50 -3.04 5.75
CA CYS A 262 -17.45 -3.29 4.76
C CYS A 262 -16.05 -2.94 5.33
N TRP A 263 -15.94 -1.90 6.17
CA TRP A 263 -14.71 -1.62 6.93
C TRP A 263 -14.33 -2.74 7.88
N VAL A 264 -15.29 -3.26 8.65
CA VAL A 264 -15.07 -4.41 9.54
C VAL A 264 -14.61 -5.61 8.73
N TRP A 265 -15.23 -5.88 7.57
CA TRP A 265 -14.79 -6.93 6.64
C TRP A 265 -13.34 -6.76 6.21
N VAL A 266 -12.94 -5.57 5.74
CA VAL A 266 -11.54 -5.30 5.34
C VAL A 266 -10.59 -5.50 6.52
N GLY A 267 -10.96 -5.00 7.71
CA GLY A 267 -10.18 -5.17 8.93
C GLY A 267 -9.99 -6.64 9.30
N LEU A 268 -11.06 -7.44 9.30
CA LEU A 268 -11.01 -8.88 9.56
C LEU A 268 -10.19 -9.62 8.50
N TRP A 269 -10.37 -9.30 7.22
CA TRP A 269 -9.61 -9.90 6.13
C TRP A 269 -8.11 -9.63 6.26
N MET A 270 -7.72 -8.38 6.53
CA MET A 270 -6.32 -8.01 6.70
C MET A 270 -5.75 -8.62 7.97
N SER A 271 -6.50 -8.63 9.07
CA SER A 271 -6.08 -9.27 10.32
C SER A 271 -5.88 -10.75 10.13
N TRP A 272 -6.70 -11.42 9.32
CA TRP A 272 -6.51 -12.84 9.02
C TRP A 272 -5.31 -13.08 8.10
N THR A 273 -5.17 -12.32 7.02
CA THR A 273 -4.21 -12.64 5.95
C THR A 273 -2.82 -12.04 6.15
N ALA A 274 -2.72 -10.81 6.68
CA ALA A 274 -1.47 -10.05 6.76
C ALA A 274 -0.41 -10.65 7.71
N PRO A 275 -0.75 -11.26 8.87
CA PRO A 275 0.24 -11.83 9.78
C PRO A 275 1.20 -12.84 9.16
N ALA A 276 0.75 -13.58 8.14
CA ALA A 276 1.61 -14.51 7.42
C ALA A 276 2.83 -13.81 6.78
N TYR A 277 2.67 -12.55 6.39
CA TYR A 277 3.71 -11.72 5.79
C TYR A 277 4.38 -10.78 6.80
N LEU A 278 3.61 -10.26 7.76
CA LEU A 278 4.09 -9.22 8.67
C LEU A 278 4.89 -9.75 9.87
N TYR A 279 4.53 -10.90 10.44
CA TYR A 279 5.22 -11.42 11.63
C TYR A 279 6.73 -11.65 11.44
N PRO A 280 7.19 -12.23 10.31
CA PRO A 280 8.62 -12.34 10.00
C PRO A 280 9.33 -10.98 10.00
N ILE A 281 8.70 -9.96 9.39
CA ILE A 281 9.25 -8.60 9.32
C ILE A 281 9.33 -7.98 10.71
N MET A 282 8.26 -8.07 11.51
CA MET A 282 8.21 -7.54 12.87
C MET A 282 9.24 -8.22 13.79
N THR A 283 9.47 -9.52 13.60
CA THR A 283 10.48 -10.27 14.36
C THR A 283 11.88 -9.77 14.00
N LEU A 284 12.17 -9.56 12.72
CA LEU A 284 13.44 -9.03 12.25
C LEU A 284 13.68 -7.61 12.81
N GLU A 285 12.70 -6.71 12.66
CA GLU A 285 12.75 -5.33 13.18
C GLU A 285 13.00 -5.27 14.69
N THR A 286 12.48 -6.23 15.45
CA THR A 286 12.71 -6.32 16.90
C THR A 286 14.10 -6.84 17.24
N SER A 287 14.66 -7.70 16.39
CA SER A 287 15.98 -8.32 16.60
C SER A 287 17.15 -7.41 16.20
N GLU A 288 16.95 -6.51 15.24
CA GLU A 288 17.96 -5.54 14.86
C GLU A 288 17.96 -4.36 15.83
N SER A 289 19.10 -4.11 16.49
CA SER A 289 19.25 -3.02 17.48
C SER A 289 19.14 -1.59 16.91
N GLY A 290 18.93 -1.44 15.60
CA GLY A 290 18.72 -0.16 14.93
C GLY A 290 17.24 0.10 14.77
N GLY A 291 16.71 1.15 15.41
CA GLY A 291 15.33 1.57 15.18
C GLY A 291 15.07 1.90 13.70
N VAL A 292 13.78 1.88 13.30
CA VAL A 292 13.36 2.14 11.91
C VAL A 292 13.79 3.53 11.43
N VAL A 293 13.95 4.48 12.36
CA VAL A 293 14.44 5.84 12.10
C VAL A 293 15.92 5.98 12.51
N PRO A 294 16.71 6.77 11.76
CA PRO A 294 18.15 6.91 12.02
C PRO A 294 18.48 7.57 13.36
N VAL A 295 17.58 8.40 13.88
CA VAL A 295 17.67 9.05 15.20
C VAL A 295 16.30 8.96 15.86
N SER A 296 16.23 8.54 17.12
CA SER A 296 14.96 8.44 17.84
C SER A 296 14.81 9.61 18.81
N PHE A 297 13.88 10.53 18.50
CA PHE A 297 13.58 11.65 19.38
C PHE A 297 12.71 11.18 20.56
N ILE A 298 11.70 10.35 20.29
CA ILE A 298 10.78 9.84 21.31
C ILE A 298 11.50 8.85 22.23
N GLY A 299 12.36 8.00 21.69
CA GLY A 299 13.21 7.12 22.49
C GLY A 299 14.14 7.90 23.40
N TYR A 300 14.71 9.02 22.93
CA TYR A 300 15.51 9.91 23.78
C TYR A 300 14.67 10.53 24.90
N VAL A 301 13.48 11.06 24.57
CA VAL A 301 12.56 11.65 25.56
C VAL A 301 12.14 10.62 26.61
N ARG A 302 11.80 9.38 26.23
CA ARG A 302 11.44 8.32 27.19
C ARG A 302 12.56 8.04 28.19
N ARG A 303 13.80 7.89 27.71
CA ARG A 303 14.97 7.66 28.57
C ARG A 303 15.28 8.81 29.55
N LEU A 304 14.75 10.01 29.32
CA LEU A 304 14.89 11.12 30.27
C LEU A 304 13.88 11.05 31.42
N PHE A 305 12.79 10.31 31.25
CA PHE A 305 11.70 10.20 32.23
C PHE A 305 11.62 8.82 32.91
N ASP A 306 12.42 7.85 32.46
CA ASP A 306 12.66 6.54 33.10
C ASP A 306 13.88 6.63 34.05
#